data_AF-A0A1F2UWS9-F1
#
_entry.id   AF-A0A1F2UWS9-F1
#
_cell.length_a   1.000
_cell.length_b   1.000
_cell.length_c   1.000
_cell.angle_alpha   90.00
_cell.angle_beta   90.00
_cell.angle_gamma   90.00
#
_symmetry.space_group_name_H-M   'P 1'
#
loop_
_entity.id
_entity.type
_entity.pdbx_description
1 polymer ?
#
loop_
_entity_poly.entity_id
_entity_poly.type
_entity_poly.pdbx_seq_one_letter_code
_entity_poly.pdbx_strand_id
1 'polypeptide(L)' 'MNRHAAALAMPRRLVREEALKINRTAWPELYRLAEKLQVTITALTVRLEQLGLLYIDEQGHLYGSRDVASGQATFGF' A
#
# COMPACT_ATOMS: atom_id res chain seq x y z
N MET A 1 -8.48 -8.50 16.90
CA MET A 1 -7.07 -8.00 16.86
C MET A 1 -7.09 -6.55 16.41
N ASN A 2 -6.39 -5.67 17.14
CA ASN A 2 -6.68 -4.23 17.23
C ASN A 2 -6.17 -3.42 15.99
N ARG A 3 -6.97 -3.32 14.91
CA ARG A 3 -6.66 -2.60 13.65
C ARG A 3 -6.17 -1.15 13.86
N HIS A 4 -6.63 -0.49 14.92
CA HIS A 4 -6.33 0.91 15.20
C HIS A 4 -4.95 1.15 15.81
N ALA A 5 -4.38 0.16 16.52
CA ALA A 5 -3.06 0.29 17.13
C ALA A 5 -1.93 0.35 16.08
N ALA A 6 -2.06 -0.38 14.98
CA ALA A 6 -1.08 -0.38 13.89
C ALA A 6 -1.02 0.98 13.16
N ALA A 7 -2.15 1.67 13.02
CA ALA A 7 -2.20 3.00 12.39
C ALA A 7 -1.56 4.09 13.27
N LEU A 8 -1.63 3.94 14.59
CA LEU A 8 -0.93 4.81 15.56
C LEU A 8 0.58 4.53 15.56
N ALA A 9 1.00 3.27 15.37
CA ALA A 9 2.40 2.88 15.27
C ALA A 9 3.08 3.27 13.95
N MET A 10 2.30 3.61 12.91
CA MET A 10 2.79 3.93 11.56
C MET A 10 2.63 5.42 11.23
N PRO A 11 3.59 6.28 11.64
CA PRO A 11 3.55 7.70 11.31
C PRO A 11 3.58 7.89 9.80
N ARG A 12 2.67 8.74 9.30
CA ARG A 12 2.46 8.99 7.86
C ARG A 12 3.76 9.26 7.09
N ARG A 13 4.66 10.04 7.71
CA ARG A 13 5.94 10.42 7.11
C ARG A 13 6.85 9.21 6.88
N LEU A 14 7.05 8.38 7.91
CA LEU A 14 7.90 7.19 7.83
C LEU A 14 7.39 6.22 6.77
N VAL A 15 6.10 5.87 6.80
CA VAL A 15 5.52 4.94 5.82
C VAL A 15 5.67 5.47 4.40
N ARG A 16 5.45 6.78 4.19
CA ARG A 16 5.60 7.40 2.88
C ARG A 16 7.04 7.34 2.39
N GLU A 17 8.00 7.72 3.21
CA GLU A 17 9.42 7.72 2.86
C GLU A 17 9.90 6.30 2.53
N GLU A 18 9.50 5.29 3.29
CA GLU A 18 9.88 3.89 3.04
C GLU A 18 9.18 3.31 1.82
N ALA A 19 7.88 3.57 1.65
CA ALA A 19 7.12 3.09 0.50
C ALA A 19 7.58 3.71 -0.83
N LEU A 20 8.13 4.93 -0.82
CA LEU A 20 8.70 5.56 -2.02
C LEU A 20 10.05 4.96 -2.45
N LYS A 21 10.71 4.17 -1.59
CA LYS A 21 12.01 3.54 -1.89
C LYS A 21 11.89 2.16 -2.54
N ILE A 22 10.68 1.60 -2.60
CA ILE A 22 10.43 0.24 -3.08
C ILE A 22 9.44 0.23 -4.24
N ASN A 23 9.40 -0.87 -4.99
CA ASN A 23 8.34 -1.09 -5.96
C ASN A 23 7.04 -1.53 -5.24
N ARG A 24 6.15 -0.58 -4.98
CA ARG A 24 4.88 -0.81 -4.28
C ARG A 24 3.88 -1.66 -5.06
N THR A 25 4.07 -1.85 -6.36
CA THR A 25 3.19 -2.68 -7.19
C THR A 25 3.64 -4.15 -7.23
N ALA A 26 4.57 -4.55 -6.36
CA ALA A 26 5.05 -5.91 -6.22
C ALA A 26 4.81 -6.42 -4.80
N TRP A 27 4.05 -7.51 -4.68
CA TRP A 27 3.77 -8.16 -3.39
C TRP A 27 5.04 -8.47 -2.56
N PRO A 28 6.13 -9.03 -3.13
CA PRO A 28 7.34 -9.32 -2.36
C PRO A 28 7.94 -8.10 -1.66
N GLU A 29 7.90 -6.93 -2.30
CA GLU A 29 8.40 -5.68 -1.71
C GLU A 29 7.49 -5.17 -0.59
N LEU A 30 6.18 -5.35 -0.71
CA LEU A 30 5.23 -5.04 0.35
C LEU A 30 5.42 -5.95 1.57
N TYR A 31 5.67 -7.25 1.36
CA TYR A 31 6.00 -8.16 2.46
C TYR A 31 7.30 -7.77 3.17
N ARG A 32 8.36 -7.44 2.42
CA ARG A 32 9.62 -6.93 2.99
C ARG A 32 9.41 -5.65 3.81
N LEU A 33 8.59 -4.73 3.31
CA LEU A 33 8.27 -3.51 4.04
C LEU A 33 7.45 -3.78 5.31
N ALA A 34 6.51 -4.72 5.26
CA ALA A 34 5.70 -5.13 6.41
C ALA A 34 6.58 -5.74 7.51
N GLU A 35 7.51 -6.62 7.14
CA GLU A 35 8.52 -7.19 8.04
C GLU A 35 9.42 -6.10 8.66
N LYS A 36 9.92 -5.17 7.85
CA LYS A 36 10.76 -4.06 8.32
C LYS A 36 10.04 -3.18 9.34
N LEU A 37 8.76 -2.91 9.12
CA LEU A 37 7.93 -2.10 10.01
C LEU A 37 7.29 -2.91 11.15
N GLN A 38 7.52 -4.23 11.20
CA GLN A 38 6.95 -5.15 12.18
C GLN A 38 5.41 -5.07 12.24
N VAL A 39 4.77 -5.00 11.07
CA VAL A 39 3.31 -4.96 10.91
C VAL A 39 2.82 -6.11 10.05
N THR A 40 1.53 -6.41 10.13
CA THR A 40 0.92 -7.37 9.20
C THR A 40 0.80 -6.76 7.81
N ILE A 41 0.84 -7.59 6.77
CA ILE A 41 0.64 -7.15 5.38
C ILE A 41 -0.69 -6.39 5.21
N THR A 42 -1.76 -6.86 5.87
CA THR A 42 -3.08 -6.20 5.85
C THR A 42 -3.06 -4.81 6.48
N ALA A 43 -2.32 -4.61 7.59
CA ALA A 43 -2.21 -3.30 8.20
C ALA A 43 -1.42 -2.33 7.30
N LEU A 44 -0.36 -2.83 6.65
CA LEU A 44 0.43 -2.06 5.71
C LEU A 44 -0.39 -1.64 4.49
N THR A 45 -1.10 -2.57 3.83
CA THR A 45 -1.88 -2.26 2.61
C THR A 45 -2.97 -1.24 2.89
N VAL A 46 -3.74 -1.43 3.97
CA VAL A 46 -4.74 -0.45 4.42
C VAL A 46 -4.11 0.93 4.66
N ARG A 47 -2.92 0.97 5.26
CA ARG A 47 -2.23 2.23 5.53
C ARG A 47 -1.73 2.90 4.25
N LEU A 48 -1.21 2.14 3.29
CA LEU A 48 -0.77 2.67 2.00
C LEU A 48 -1.95 3.19 1.17
N GLU A 49 -3.09 2.49 1.18
CA GLU A 49 -4.33 2.94 0.54
C GLU A 49 -4.85 4.25 1.14
N GLN A 50 -4.89 4.35 2.48
CA GLN A 50 -5.26 5.60 3.18
C GLN A 50 -4.35 6.79 2.82
N LEU A 51 -3.10 6.51 2.44
CA LEU A 51 -2.12 7.52 2.05
C LEU A 51 -2.10 7.81 0.55
N GLY A 52 -2.91 7.10 -0.25
CA GLY A 52 -2.95 7.18 -1.71
C GLY A 52 -1.68 6.65 -2.37
N LEU A 53 -0.93 5.76 -1.71
CA LEU A 53 0.35 5.22 -2.18
C LEU A 53 0.24 3.82 -2.79
N LEU A 54 -0.92 3.18 -2.62
CA LEU A 54 -1.26 1.88 -3.15
C LEU A 54 -2.76 1.86 -3.43
N TYR A 55 -3.17 1.13 -4.45
CA TYR A 55 -4.54 0.71 -4.65
C TYR A 55 -4.53 -0.77 -5.01
N ILE A 56 -5.44 -1.53 -4.40
CA ILE A 56 -5.63 -2.96 -4.70
C ILE A 56 -7.03 -3.10 -5.28
N ASP A 57 -7.14 -3.66 -6.49
CA ASP A 57 -8.45 -3.93 -7.08
C ASP A 57 -9.08 -5.20 -6.48
N GLU A 58 -10.34 -5.48 -6.86
CA GLU A 58 -11.08 -6.65 -6.39
C GLU A 58 -10.44 -7.98 -6.84
N GLN A 59 -9.57 -7.95 -7.85
CA GLN A 59 -8.84 -9.09 -8.39
C GLN A 59 -7.47 -9.29 -7.70
N GLY A 60 -7.08 -8.36 -6.81
CA GLY A 60 -5.82 -8.40 -6.08
C GLY A 60 -4.63 -7.79 -6.83
N HIS A 61 -4.87 -7.06 -7.94
CA HIS A 61 -3.82 -6.34 -8.65
C HIS A 61 -3.43 -5.08 -7.91
N LEU A 62 -2.12 -4.81 -7.89
CA LEU A 62 -1.52 -3.68 -7.20
C LEU A 62 -1.26 -2.53 -8.17
N TYR A 63 -1.75 -1.34 -7.82
CA TYR A 63 -1.55 -0.10 -8.56
C TYR A 63 -0.91 0.95 -7.66
N GLY A 64 -0.11 1.85 -8.24
CA GLY A 64 0.57 2.91 -7.49
C GLY A 64 -0.37 3.95 -6.86
N SER A 65 -1.59 4.07 -7.39
CA SER A 65 -2.69 4.89 -6.84
C SER A 65 -3.99 4.49 -7.53
N ARG A 66 -5.13 4.95 -6.96
CA ARG A 66 -6.45 4.77 -7.59
C ARG A 66 -6.53 5.46 -8.95
N ASP A 67 -5.88 6.61 -9.12
CA ASP A 67 -5.88 7.37 -10.37
C ASP A 67 -5.16 6.65 -11.52
N VAL A 68 -4.08 5.90 -11.20
CA VAL A 68 -3.38 5.08 -12.19
C VAL A 68 -4.27 3.91 -12.64
N ALA A 69 -5.00 3.29 -11.70
CA ALA A 69 -5.91 2.18 -12.01
C ALA A 69 -7.10 2.64 -12.88
N SER A 70 -7.72 3.77 -12.55
CA SER A 70 -8.81 4.33 -13.36
C SER A 70 -8.32 4.86 -14.71
N GLY A 71 -7.13 5.46 -14.75
CA GLY A 71 -6.48 5.88 -16.00
C GLY A 71 -6.19 4.72 -16.95
N GLN A 72 -5.76 3.56 -16.43
CA GLN A 72 -5.60 2.34 -17.24
C GLN A 72 -6.94 1.75 -17.69
N ALA A 73 -7.98 1.79 -16.84
CA ALA A 73 -9.31 1.31 -17.20
C ALA A 73 -9.99 2.13 -18.31
N THR A 74 -9.60 3.40 -18.51
CA THR A 74 -10.24 4.29 -19.49
C THR A 74 -9.68 4.14 -20.92
N PHE A 75 -8.55 3.43 -21.11
CA PHE A 75 -7.93 3.24 -22.44
C PHE A 75 -8.16 1.86 -23.07
N GLY A 76 -9.02 1.01 -22.50
CA GLY A 76 -9.45 -0.23 -23.14
C GLY A 76 -10.74 -0.03 -23.92
N PHE A 77 -10.64 0.43 -25.17
CA PHE A 77 -11.70 0.27 -26.19
C PHE A 77 -11.48 -1.03 -26.96
#